data_AF-K0Z6L8-F1
#
_entry.id   AF-K0Z6L8-F1
#
_cell.length_a   1.000
_cell.length_b   1.000
_cell.length_c   1.000
_cell.angle_alpha   90.00
_cell.angle_beta   90.00
_cell.angle_gamma   90.00
#
_symmetry.space_group_name_H-M   'P 1'
#
loop_
_entity.id
_entity.type
_entity.pdbx_description
1 polymer ?
#
loop_
_entity_poly.entity_id
_entity_poly.type
_entity_poly.pdbx_seq_one_letter_code
_entity_poly.pdbx_strand_id
1 'polypeptide(L)' 'KRAGLLTRDSRKVERKKPGLKKARKASQFSKR' A
#
# COMPACT_ATOMS: atom_id res chain seq x y z
N LYS A 1 19.26 7.65 22.08
CA LYS A 1 18.03 6.89 21.75
C LYS A 1 18.22 6.22 20.38
N ARG A 2 18.81 5.02 20.33
CA ARG A 2 19.28 4.38 19.07
C ARG A 2 18.33 3.33 18.48
N ALA A 3 17.41 2.78 19.27
CA ALA A 3 16.53 1.68 18.86
C ALA A 3 15.14 2.12 18.36
N GLY A 4 14.92 3.40 18.03
CA GLY A 4 13.63 3.88 17.48
C GLY A 4 12.41 3.81 18.42
N LEU A 5 12.60 3.52 19.71
CA LEU A 5 11.53 3.21 20.67
C LEU A 5 10.64 4.39 21.10
N LEU A 6 10.84 5.57 20.52
CA LEU A 6 10.19 6.81 20.95
C LEU A 6 9.48 7.54 19.82
N THR A 7 9.64 7.04 18.60
CA THR A 7 8.90 7.53 17.43
C THR A 7 7.62 6.73 17.28
N ARG A 8 6.50 7.41 17.04
CA ARG A 8 5.27 6.72 16.62
C ARG A 8 5.36 6.31 15.16
N ASP A 9 4.74 5.18 14.88
CA ASP A 9 4.61 4.65 13.53
C ASP A 9 3.64 5.49 12.70
N SER A 10 4.11 5.98 11.57
CA SER A 10 3.34 6.82 10.63
C SER A 10 2.57 6.01 9.59
N ARG A 11 2.69 4.67 9.57
CA ARG A 11 2.03 3.83 8.58
C ARG A 11 0.51 4.00 8.62
N LYS A 12 -0.07 4.21 7.44
CA LYS A 12 -1.51 4.33 7.22
C LYS A 12 -1.93 3.44 6.06
N VAL A 13 -3.16 2.93 6.11
CA VAL A 13 -3.73 2.14 5.01
C VAL A 13 -3.82 3.00 3.76
N GLU A 14 -3.24 2.52 2.67
CA GLU A 14 -3.37 3.17 1.37
C GLU A 14 -4.78 3.00 0.81
N ARG A 15 -5.32 4.06 0.19
CA ARG A 15 -6.63 4.01 -0.45
C ARG A 15 -6.65 3.13 -1.69
N LYS A 16 -7.82 2.56 -2.00
CA LYS A 16 -8.07 1.91 -3.29
C LYS A 16 -7.99 2.96 -4.42
N LYS A 17 -7.34 2.59 -5.51
CA LYS A 17 -7.28 3.40 -6.74
C LYS A 17 -8.27 2.86 -7.77
N PRO A 18 -8.91 3.74 -8.57
CA PRO A 18 -9.81 3.30 -9.64
C PRO A 18 -9.07 2.40 -10.64
N GLY A 19 -9.77 1.41 -11.20
CA GLY A 19 -9.19 0.41 -12.09
C GLY A 19 -8.39 -0.71 -11.40
N LEU A 20 -8.04 -0.55 -10.11
CA LEU A 20 -7.34 -1.58 -9.34
C LEU A 20 -8.28 -2.34 -8.41
N LYS A 21 -7.94 -3.61 -8.12
CA LYS A 21 -8.69 -4.45 -7.17
C LYS A 21 -8.39 -4.04 -5.73
N LYS A 22 -7.18 -3.55 -5.44
CA LYS A 22 -6.76 -2.99 -4.14
C LYS A 22 -5.93 -1.71 -4.36
N ALA A 23 -5.26 -1.19 -3.32
CA ALA A 23 -4.38 -0.02 -3.45
C ALA A 23 -3.29 -0.16 -4.54
N ARG A 24 -2.77 -1.38 -4.72
CA ARG A 24 -1.71 -1.70 -5.70
C ARG A 24 -2.02 -2.87 -6.64
N LYS A 25 -2.91 -3.80 -6.26
CA LYS A 25 -3.19 -5.03 -7.03
C LYS A 25 -4.04 -4.74 -8.27
N ALA A 26 -3.48 -4.95 -9.46
CA ALA A 26 -4.18 -4.90 -10.74
C ALA A 26 -4.87 -6.23 -11.10
N SER A 27 -5.82 -6.20 -12.03
CA SER A 27 -6.31 -7.42 -12.69
C SER A 27 -5.26 -7.97 -13.66
N GLN A 28 -5.32 -9.26 -13.92
CA GLN A 28 -4.48 -9.87 -14.95
C GLN A 28 -4.83 -9.31 -16.32
N PHE A 29 -3.81 -8.95 -17.10
CA PHE A 29 -3.97 -8.53 -18.49
C PHE A 29 -4.00 -9.76 -19.40
N SER A 30 -5.04 -9.90 -20.22
CA SER A 30 -5.11 -10.89 -21.29
C SER A 30 -4.68 -10.23 -22.60
N LYS A 31 -3.44 -10.47 -23.04
CA LYS A 31 -3.02 -10.14 -24.39
C LYS A 31 -3.62 -11.17 -25.36
N ARG A 32 -4.22 -10.71 -26.46
CA ARG A 32 -4.61 -11.55 -27.59
C ARG A 32 -3.41 -11.80 -28.48
#